data_AF-A0A3M1STU6-F1
#
_entry.id   AF-A0A3M1STU6-F1
#
_cell.length_a   1.000
_cell.length_b   1.000
_cell.length_c   1.000
_cell.angle_alpha   90.00
_cell.angle_beta   90.00
_cell.angle_gamma   90.00
#
_symmetry.space_group_name_H-M   'P 1'
#
loop_
_entity.id
_entity.type
_entity.pdbx_description
1 polymer ?
#
loop_
_entity_poly.entity_id
_entity_poly.type
_entity_poly.pdbx_seq_one_letter_code
_entity_poly.pdbx_strand_id
1 'polypeptide(L)'
;MAPRFEIGVVYKKGSRYGLAVSESTLLTFRDGEPQEFRPQAKYDVVRSISVETLCALWGIDLATLDEHTAKYLAPTDLPVRTRPRGSRRRAAAEELAWRDFRMVRLRAG
;
A
#
# COMPACT_ATOMS: atom_id res chain seq x y z
N MET A 1 -11.37 -7.20 -16.43
CA MET A 1 -10.62 -7.44 -15.17
C MET A 1 -9.92 -6.14 -14.82
N ALA A 2 -10.23 -5.52 -13.67
CA ALA A 2 -9.55 -4.28 -13.28
C ALA A 2 -8.07 -4.57 -13.00
N PRO A 3 -7.13 -3.71 -13.40
CA PRO A 3 -5.72 -3.90 -13.07
C PRO A 3 -5.57 -3.86 -11.54
N ARG A 4 -4.90 -4.87 -10.99
CA ARG A 4 -4.54 -4.90 -9.57
C ARG A 4 -3.22 -4.18 -9.40
N PHE A 5 -3.19 -3.21 -8.49
CA PHE A 5 -1.98 -2.51 -8.14
C PHE A 5 -1.16 -3.28 -7.11
N GLU A 6 0.15 -3.15 -7.19
CA GLU A 6 1.08 -3.65 -6.20
C GLU A 6 1.24 -2.58 -5.11
N ILE A 7 0.91 -2.92 -3.86
CA ILE A 7 0.94 -1.97 -2.73
C ILE A 7 2.39 -1.48 -2.53
N GLY A 8 2.55 -0.18 -2.30
CA GLY A 8 3.86 0.47 -2.16
C GLY A 8 4.52 0.86 -3.48
N VAL A 9 3.92 0.53 -4.63
CA VAL A 9 4.44 0.91 -5.95
C VAL A 9 3.85 2.23 -6.42
N VAL A 10 4.69 3.06 -7.06
CA VAL A 10 4.27 4.32 -7.66
C VAL A 10 3.82 4.11 -9.10
N TYR A 11 2.69 4.72 -9.43
CA TYR A 11 2.08 4.70 -10.75
C TYR A 11 1.97 6.13 -11.27
N LYS A 12 2.15 6.31 -12.58
CA LYS A 12 2.08 7.60 -13.26
C LYS A 12 1.03 7.58 -14.37
N LYS A 13 0.32 8.70 -14.52
CA LYS A 13 -0.53 9.00 -15.68
C LYS A 13 -0.39 10.47 -16.05
N GLY A 14 0.18 10.72 -17.22
CA GLY A 14 0.51 12.10 -17.63
C GLY A 14 1.48 12.73 -16.64
N SER A 15 1.09 13.86 -16.03
CA SER A 15 1.89 14.54 -14.99
C SER A 15 1.59 14.07 -13.56
N ARG A 16 0.58 13.20 -13.36
CA ARG A 16 0.13 12.80 -12.01
C ARG A 16 0.81 11.52 -11.56
N TYR A 17 1.43 11.56 -10.39
CA TYR A 17 1.97 10.40 -9.68
C TYR A 17 1.00 9.97 -8.59
N GLY A 18 0.84 8.66 -8.40
CA GLY A 18 0.07 8.08 -7.31
C GLY A 18 0.76 6.88 -6.71
N LEU A 19 0.76 6.80 -5.39
CA LEU A 19 1.23 5.66 -4.62
C LEU A 19 0.10 4.64 -4.44
N ALA A 20 0.33 3.38 -4.77
CA ALA A 20 -0.63 2.33 -4.49
C ALA A 20 -0.68 2.01 -2.99
N VAL A 21 -1.83 2.33 -2.38
CA VAL A 21 -2.12 2.03 -0.97
C VAL A 21 -3.02 0.80 -0.81
N SER A 22 -3.64 0.35 -1.90
CA SER A 22 -4.40 -0.91 -1.97
C SER A 22 -4.33 -1.47 -3.40
N GLU A 23 -4.86 -2.69 -3.60
CA GLU A 23 -4.96 -3.29 -4.94
C GLU A 23 -5.81 -2.46 -5.92
N SER A 24 -6.60 -1.50 -5.44
CA SER A 24 -7.58 -0.73 -6.23
C SER A 24 -7.60 0.77 -5.94
N THR A 25 -6.63 1.28 -5.17
CA THR A 25 -6.59 2.68 -4.73
C THR A 25 -5.20 3.24 -4.87
N LEU A 26 -5.11 4.37 -5.58
CA LEU A 26 -3.92 5.20 -5.64
C LEU A 26 -4.14 6.44 -4.79
N LEU A 27 -3.14 6.76 -3.97
CA LEU A 27 -3.06 7.97 -3.16
C LEU A 27 -2.14 8.97 -3.87
N THR A 28 -2.51 10.23 -3.88
CA THR A 28 -1.68 11.35 -4.35
C THR A 28 -1.98 12.56 -3.49
N PHE A 29 -1.17 13.60 -3.61
CA PHE A 29 -1.36 14.82 -2.86
C PHE A 29 -1.43 16.00 -3.82
N ARG A 30 -2.31 16.95 -3.50
CA ARG A 30 -2.45 18.19 -4.23
C ARG A 30 -2.77 19.28 -3.23
N ASP A 31 -1.97 20.34 -3.25
CA ASP A 31 -2.14 21.49 -2.35
C ASP A 31 -2.13 21.08 -0.86
N GLY A 32 -1.30 20.07 -0.51
CA GLY A 32 -1.19 19.51 0.85
C GLY A 32 -2.27 18.47 1.20
N GLU A 33 -3.31 18.32 0.38
CA GLU A 33 -4.45 17.46 0.68
C GLU A 33 -4.33 16.09 -0.01
N PRO A 34 -4.57 14.98 0.72
CA PRO A 34 -4.59 13.65 0.14
C PRO A 34 -5.80 13.46 -0.77
N GLN A 35 -5.56 12.99 -1.99
CA GLN A 35 -6.58 12.63 -2.96
C GLN A 35 -6.47 11.15 -3.31
N GLU A 36 -7.58 10.43 -3.17
CA GLU A 36 -7.69 9.05 -3.60
C GLU A 36 -8.30 9.00 -5.00
N PHE A 37 -7.76 8.14 -5.85
CA PHE A 37 -8.37 7.90 -7.16
C PHE A 37 -8.31 6.42 -7.54
N ARG A 38 -9.37 5.98 -8.23
CA ARG A 38 -9.56 4.60 -8.64
C ARG A 38 -8.88 4.33 -9.99
N PRO A 39 -8.46 3.09 -10.26
CA PRO A 39 -7.97 2.68 -11.56
C PRO A 39 -9.07 2.80 -12.62
N GLN A 40 -9.01 3.84 -13.45
CA GLN A 40 -9.90 3.99 -14.60
C GLN A 40 -9.20 3.77 -15.95
N ALA A 41 -7.86 3.71 -15.98
CA ALA A 41 -7.08 3.61 -17.22
C ALA A 41 -5.75 2.87 -17.00
N LYS A 42 -4.98 2.66 -18.09
CA LYS A 42 -3.59 2.21 -18.03
C LYS A 42 -2.74 3.26 -17.30
N TYR A 43 -1.96 2.82 -16.33
CA TYR A 43 -0.94 3.62 -15.63
C TYR A 43 0.43 3.02 -15.92
N ASP A 44 1.44 3.88 -16.01
CA ASP A 44 2.82 3.44 -16.14
C ASP A 44 3.40 3.20 -14.74
N VAL A 45 4.09 2.08 -14.57
CA VAL A 45 4.76 1.74 -13.31
C VAL A 45 6.06 2.52 -13.21
N VAL A 46 6.25 3.27 -12.14
CA VAL A 46 7.48 4.03 -11.88
C VAL A 46 8.24 3.36 -10.74
N ARG A 47 9.27 2.57 -11.09
CA ARG A 47 10.10 1.85 -10.11
C ARG A 47 11.39 2.60 -9.71
N SER A 48 11.71 3.69 -10.40
CA SER A 48 12.96 4.43 -10.24
C SER A 48 12.85 5.66 -9.34
N ILE A 49 11.66 5.99 -8.83
CA ILE A 49 11.44 7.19 -8.02
C ILE A 49 11.58 6.86 -6.53
N SER A 50 12.36 7.68 -5.80
CA SER A 50 12.42 7.57 -4.34
C SER A 50 11.19 8.18 -3.68
N VAL A 51 10.86 7.70 -2.48
CA VAL A 51 9.76 8.25 -1.68
C VAL A 51 9.97 9.74 -1.38
N GLU A 52 11.22 10.14 -1.10
CA GLU A 52 11.61 11.54 -0.88
C GLU A 52 11.32 12.41 -2.10
N THR A 53 11.66 11.92 -3.30
CA THR A 53 11.38 12.63 -4.56
C THR A 53 9.87 12.75 -4.79
N LEU A 54 9.12 11.70 -4.46
CA LEU A 54 7.66 11.71 -4.57
C LEU A 54 7.02 12.72 -3.62
N CYS A 55 7.50 12.80 -2.37
CA CYS A 55 7.04 13.79 -1.39
C CYS A 55 7.36 15.22 -1.86
N ALA A 56 8.56 15.45 -2.40
CA ALA A 56 8.95 16.74 -2.95
C ALA A 56 8.06 17.17 -4.13
N LEU A 57 7.69 16.25 -5.02
CA LEU A 57 6.75 16.52 -6.12
C LEU A 57 5.33 16.87 -5.63
N TRP A 58 4.96 16.34 -4.47
CA TRP A 58 3.68 16.57 -3.82
C TRP A 58 3.66 17.78 -2.87
N GLY A 59 4.83 18.35 -2.58
CA GLY A 59 4.96 19.46 -1.63
C GLY A 59 4.64 19.04 -0.19
N ILE A 60 4.86 17.78 0.16
CA ILE A 60 4.64 17.24 1.51
C ILE A 60 5.96 16.73 2.10
N ASP A 61 5.98 16.51 3.41
CA ASP A 61 7.06 15.78 4.08
C ASP A 61 6.72 14.29 4.25
N LEU A 62 7.72 13.52 4.67
CA LEU A 62 7.56 12.09 4.94
C LEU A 62 6.58 11.82 6.09
N ALA A 63 6.55 12.69 7.11
CA ALA A 63 5.65 12.52 8.26
C ALA A 63 4.18 12.61 7.84
N THR A 64 3.84 13.56 6.98
CA THR A 64 2.50 13.71 6.39
C THR A 64 2.12 12.50 5.56
N LEU A 65 3.06 11.99 4.75
CA LEU A 65 2.84 10.77 3.98
C LEU A 65 2.56 9.57 4.90
N ASP A 66 3.36 9.38 5.95
CA ASP A 66 3.21 8.29 6.89
C ASP A 66 1.88 8.38 7.65
N GLU A 67 1.47 9.56 8.11
CA GLU A 67 0.19 9.78 8.79
C GLU A 67 -1.00 9.35 7.92
N HIS A 68 -1.00 9.75 6.65
CA HIS A 68 -2.10 9.43 5.73
C HIS A 68 -2.04 8.00 5.17
N THR A 69 -0.86 7.38 5.13
CA THR A 69 -0.71 5.99 4.68
C THR A 69 -0.87 4.98 5.81
N ALA A 70 -0.65 5.37 7.06
CA ALA A 70 -0.80 4.52 8.25
C ALA A 70 -2.17 3.84 8.32
N LYS A 71 -3.25 4.52 7.90
CA LYS A 71 -4.60 3.94 7.87
C LYS A 71 -4.75 2.74 6.92
N TYR A 72 -3.86 2.61 5.93
CA TYR A 72 -3.84 1.48 5.00
C TYR A 72 -2.78 0.42 5.37
N LEU A 73 -1.75 0.81 6.12
CA LEU A 73 -0.65 -0.06 6.54
C LEU A 73 -0.93 -0.77 7.87
N ALA A 74 -1.72 -0.15 8.75
CA ALA A 74 -2.21 -0.83 9.93
C ALA A 74 -3.09 -2.01 9.47
N PRO A 75 -2.88 -3.24 10.00
CA PRO A 75 -3.92 -4.24 9.91
C PRO A 75 -5.13 -3.59 10.55
N THR A 76 -6.11 -3.24 9.72
CA THR A 76 -7.39 -2.83 10.27
C THR A 76 -7.78 -4.01 11.11
N ASP A 77 -7.92 -3.82 12.42
CA ASP A 77 -8.79 -4.64 13.25
C ASP A 77 -10.22 -4.44 12.70
N LEU A 78 -10.43 -4.85 11.45
CA LEU A 78 -11.72 -5.21 10.94
C LEU A 78 -12.19 -6.18 12.00
N PRO A 79 -13.29 -5.89 12.73
CA PRO A 79 -13.90 -6.93 13.54
C PRO A 79 -14.10 -8.07 12.56
N VAL A 80 -13.33 -9.14 12.76
CA VAL A 80 -13.46 -10.37 12.01
C VAL A 80 -14.95 -10.62 12.11
N ARG A 81 -15.67 -10.41 11.01
CA ARG A 81 -17.04 -10.89 10.90
C ARG A 81 -16.85 -12.37 11.05
N THR A 82 -16.97 -12.86 12.28
CA THR A 82 -16.94 -14.26 12.64
C THR A 82 -18.09 -14.87 11.90
N ARG A 83 -17.84 -15.27 10.66
CA ARG A 83 -18.67 -16.26 9.99
C ARG A 83 -18.63 -17.48 10.90
N PRO A 84 -19.79 -18.10 11.18
CA PRO A 84 -19.86 -19.16 12.15
C PRO A 84 -18.88 -20.29 11.81
N ARG A 85 -18.13 -20.68 12.84
CA ARG A 85 -17.34 -21.91 13.02
C ARG A 85 -17.42 -22.93 11.88
N GLY A 86 -16.32 -23.06 11.14
CA GLY A 86 -16.11 -24.23 10.30
C GLY A 86 -14.86 -24.14 9.46
N SER A 87 -13.69 -24.42 10.05
CA SER A 87 -12.48 -24.97 9.40
C SER A 87 -11.21 -24.57 10.16
N ARG A 88 -10.86 -25.33 11.20
CA ARG A 88 -9.65 -25.17 12.03
C ARG A 88 -8.32 -25.43 11.29
N ARG A 89 -8.32 -25.72 9.99
CA ARG A 89 -7.12 -26.18 9.27
C ARG A 89 -6.41 -25.11 8.44
N ARG A 90 -7.00 -23.93 8.20
CA ARG A 90 -6.34 -22.87 7.40
C ARG A 90 -5.54 -21.83 8.20
N ALA A 91 -5.84 -21.65 9.48
CA ALA A 91 -5.17 -20.65 10.33
C ALA A 91 -3.66 -20.92 10.53
N ALA A 92 -3.23 -22.20 10.56
CA ALA A 92 -1.83 -22.56 10.76
C ALA A 92 -0.93 -22.25 9.56
N ALA A 93 -1.49 -22.15 8.34
CA ALA A 93 -0.73 -21.88 7.13
C ALA A 93 -0.38 -20.38 6.99
N GLU A 94 -1.27 -19.50 7.46
CA GLU A 94 -1.04 -18.05 7.44
C GLU A 94 0.00 -17.66 8.50
N GLU A 95 -0.05 -18.23 9.70
CA GLU A 95 0.91 -17.94 10.79
C GLU A 95 2.36 -18.33 10.45
N LEU A 96 2.57 -19.36 9.62
CA LEU A 96 3.90 -19.76 9.16
C LEU A 96 4.53 -18.73 8.20
N ALA A 97 3.73 -18.18 7.28
CA ALA A 97 4.20 -17.17 6.31
C ALA A 97 4.68 -15.87 7.01
N TRP A 98 4.09 -15.55 8.17
CA TRP A 98 4.48 -14.39 8.99
C TRP A 98 5.81 -14.59 9.73
N ARG A 99 6.21 -15.84 10.07
CA ARG A 99 7.52 -16.10 10.70
C ARG A 99 8.67 -15.99 9.70
N ASP A 100 8.47 -16.45 8.46
CA ASP A 100 9.52 -16.42 7.43
C ASP A 100 9.87 -15.00 6.97
N PHE A 101 8.89 -14.12 6.84
CA PHE A 101 9.15 -12.70 6.50
C PHE A 101 9.96 -11.96 7.58
N ARG A 102 9.83 -12.36 8.85
CA ARG A 102 10.54 -11.72 9.97
C ARG A 102 11.99 -12.19 10.11
N MET A 103 12.33 -13.41 9.65
CA MET A 103 13.70 -13.93 9.74
C MET A 103 14.65 -13.41 8.66
N VAL A 104 14.14 -13.00 7.49
CA VAL A 104 14.99 -12.43 6.42
C VAL A 104 15.68 -11.13 6.87
N ARG A 105 15.08 -10.39 7.82
CA ARG A 105 15.62 -9.12 8.32
C ARG A 105 16.72 -9.25 9.39
N LEU A 106 16.97 -10.45 9.92
CA LEU A 106 17.97 -10.69 10.98
C LEU A 106 19.23 -11.44 10.50
N ARG A 107 19.26 -11.93 9.26
CA ARG A 107 20.45 -12.61 8.68
C ARG A 107 21.21 -11.79 7.65
N ALA A 108 20.74 -10.59 7.32
CA ALA A 108 21.43 -9.65 6.44
C ALA A 108 22.21 -8.58 7.23
N GLY A 109 22.80 -9.00 8.35
CA GLY A 109 23.77 -8.25 9.16
C GLY A 109 24.90 -9.18 9.54
#